data_AF-A0A495K1Q2-F1
#
_entry.id   AF-A0A495K1Q2-F1
#
_cell.length_a   1.000
_cell.length_b   1.000
_cell.length_c   1.000
_cell.angle_alpha   90.00
_cell.angle_beta   90.00
_cell.angle_gamma   90.00
#
_symmetry.space_group_name_H-M   'P 1'
#
loop_
_entity.id
_entity.type
_entity.pdbx_description
1 polymer ?
#
loop_
_entity_poly.entity_id
_entity_poly.type
_entity_poly.pdbx_seq_one_letter_code
_entity_poly.pdbx_strand_id
1 'polypeptide(L)'
;MGEGDAEYSAQDSSTASAADDSGALDELESVLSELWPDQDAAPPDEPAEPSDGVGGGDADEYSEHWFQQAVNGTCVPASVAQIVAEYTGEDIQSEDAFVEMAQDNGYFLDGEIENGMPIYAAADLLEQNGIPATVETGTMDDLATALDEGRGVMLYVDSGEYWDPEQEERDEATGRDQGGDHCVVISEIDTDKGVVYLSDPGHPDGDRMEVPLDEFEEAWGEADNTMIVCDEPSPNAGVSVDDPTRDPLLDDLDADETPGLSNVIDWLTDRPWNLLPVVIGGK
;
A
#
# COMPACT_ATOMS: atom_id res chain seq x y z
N MET A 1 74.06 37.07 9.48
CA MET A 1 73.88 35.67 9.86
C MET A 1 72.94 35.10 8.80
N GLY A 2 73.36 34.75 7.58
CA GLY A 2 74.53 33.96 7.18
C GLY A 2 74.33 32.52 7.65
N GLU A 3 74.34 31.45 6.87
CA GLU A 3 74.60 31.05 5.47
C GLU A 3 73.91 29.65 5.35
N GLY A 4 73.58 29.00 4.24
CA GLY A 4 73.91 29.12 2.82
C GLY A 4 72.77 28.51 1.97
N ASP A 5 72.67 28.81 0.67
CA ASP A 5 73.52 28.32 -0.43
C ASP A 5 73.38 26.78 -0.58
N ALA A 6 73.06 26.20 -1.74
CA ALA A 6 73.09 26.73 -3.09
C ALA A 6 72.42 25.75 -4.08
N GLU A 7 72.09 26.29 -5.26
CA GLU A 7 72.23 25.65 -6.58
C GLU A 7 71.27 24.52 -7.00
N TYR A 8 70.88 24.34 -8.27
CA TYR A 8 71.29 24.91 -9.56
C TYR A 8 70.08 24.75 -10.53
N SER A 9 69.91 25.69 -11.46
CA SER A 9 68.91 25.61 -12.54
C SER A 9 69.57 25.18 -13.86
N ALA A 10 68.74 24.50 -14.67
CA ALA A 10 68.81 24.26 -16.11
C ALA A 10 69.78 23.17 -16.62
N GLN A 11 69.21 22.21 -17.36
CA GLN A 11 69.66 21.93 -18.72
C GLN A 11 68.57 21.29 -19.59
N ASP A 12 68.52 21.79 -20.81
CA ASP A 12 67.72 21.40 -21.97
C ASP A 12 68.08 19.99 -22.46
N SER A 13 67.14 19.38 -23.18
CA SER A 13 67.35 18.67 -24.45
C SER A 13 66.93 17.19 -24.55
N SER A 14 66.00 17.01 -25.50
CA SER A 14 66.03 15.99 -26.55
C SER A 14 65.54 14.56 -26.26
N THR A 15 64.72 14.13 -27.21
CA THR A 15 64.06 12.85 -27.47
C THR A 15 64.99 11.63 -27.59
N ALA A 16 64.57 10.47 -27.06
CA ALA A 16 64.70 9.10 -27.61
C ALA A 16 64.10 8.09 -26.59
N SER A 17 62.99 7.39 -26.89
CA SER A 17 62.92 6.03 -27.48
C SER A 17 62.78 4.89 -26.46
N ALA A 18 61.74 4.09 -26.68
CA ALA A 18 61.21 2.89 -26.02
C ALA A 18 62.18 1.81 -25.48
N ALA A 19 61.76 1.15 -24.39
CA ALA A 19 61.75 -0.31 -24.15
C ALA A 19 60.85 -0.59 -22.92
N ASP A 20 59.66 -1.19 -23.09
CA ASP A 20 59.36 -2.63 -22.98
C ASP A 20 59.15 -3.07 -21.51
N ASP A 21 57.91 -2.90 -21.04
CA ASP A 21 57.41 -3.21 -19.70
C ASP A 21 56.31 -4.28 -19.86
N SER A 22 56.73 -5.54 -19.99
CA SER A 22 55.80 -6.66 -20.15
C SER A 22 56.06 -7.81 -19.18
N GLY A 23 56.94 -7.63 -18.19
CA GLY A 23 57.30 -8.68 -17.23
C GLY A 23 56.60 -8.58 -15.86
N ALA A 24 56.01 -7.43 -15.52
CA ALA A 24 55.41 -7.21 -14.20
C ALA A 24 53.92 -7.59 -14.12
N LEU A 25 53.27 -7.85 -15.25
CA LEU A 25 51.84 -8.18 -15.32
C LEU A 25 51.58 -9.69 -15.25
N ASP A 26 52.51 -10.51 -15.77
CA ASP A 26 52.36 -11.98 -15.78
C ASP A 26 52.41 -12.59 -14.37
N GLU A 27 53.17 -12.00 -13.43
CA GLU A 27 53.20 -12.51 -12.05
C GLU A 27 51.93 -12.18 -11.27
N LEU A 28 51.22 -11.08 -11.60
CA LEU A 28 49.98 -10.69 -10.91
C LEU A 28 48.76 -11.50 -11.40
N GLU A 29 48.73 -11.87 -12.69
CA GLU A 29 47.68 -12.74 -13.24
C GLU A 29 47.73 -14.16 -12.67
N SER A 30 48.94 -14.68 -12.40
CA SER A 30 49.11 -15.99 -11.77
C SER A 30 48.46 -16.04 -10.37
N VAL A 31 48.65 -15.01 -9.55
CA VAL A 31 48.10 -14.97 -8.17
C VAL A 31 46.59 -14.80 -8.15
N LEU A 32 46.04 -14.07 -9.14
CA LEU A 32 44.59 -13.87 -9.29
C LEU A 32 43.89 -15.16 -9.73
N SER A 33 44.52 -16.01 -10.54
CA SER A 33 43.96 -17.29 -10.97
C SER A 33 43.92 -18.36 -9.88
N GLU A 34 44.83 -18.31 -8.89
CA GLU A 34 44.82 -19.24 -7.75
C GLU A 34 43.77 -18.88 -6.68
N LEU A 35 43.29 -17.63 -6.64
CA LEU A 35 42.29 -17.18 -5.68
C LEU A 35 40.84 -17.34 -6.14
N TRP A 36 40.60 -17.59 -7.44
CA TRP A 36 39.27 -17.71 -8.03
C TRP A 36 39.22 -18.83 -9.08
N PRO A 37 39.10 -20.11 -8.68
CA PRO A 37 38.88 -21.16 -9.65
C PRO A 37 37.49 -20.96 -10.29
N ASP A 38 37.49 -20.87 -11.63
CA ASP A 38 36.36 -20.88 -12.56
C ASP A 38 34.98 -21.00 -11.89
N GLN A 39 34.35 -19.85 -11.62
CA GLN A 39 32.90 -19.83 -11.56
C GLN A 39 32.41 -19.96 -12.99
N ASP A 40 31.88 -21.15 -13.31
CA ASP A 40 30.97 -21.35 -14.43
C ASP A 40 29.92 -20.23 -14.36
N ALA A 41 30.10 -19.21 -15.19
CA ALA A 41 29.10 -18.18 -15.39
C ALA A 41 27.88 -18.90 -15.98
N ALA A 42 26.84 -19.04 -15.17
CA ALA A 42 25.53 -19.41 -15.66
C ALA A 42 25.16 -18.47 -16.83
N PRO A 43 24.50 -18.98 -17.89
CA PRO A 43 24.02 -18.11 -18.96
C PRO A 43 23.15 -16.99 -18.36
N PRO A 44 23.10 -15.80 -18.98
CA PRO A 44 22.21 -14.74 -18.51
C PRO A 44 20.80 -15.32 -18.40
N ASP A 45 20.19 -15.18 -17.22
CA ASP A 45 18.83 -15.64 -16.95
C ASP A 45 17.93 -15.15 -18.09
N GLU A 46 17.27 -16.09 -18.76
CA GLU A 46 16.11 -15.79 -19.60
C GLU A 46 15.13 -14.98 -18.74
N PRO A 47 14.43 -13.96 -19.29
CA PRO A 47 13.41 -13.27 -18.53
C PRO A 47 12.46 -14.32 -17.95
N ALA A 48 12.27 -14.29 -16.64
CA ALA A 48 11.33 -15.17 -15.97
C ALA A 48 9.98 -15.07 -16.69
N GLU A 49 9.44 -16.21 -17.09
CA GLU A 49 8.04 -16.28 -17.50
C GLU A 49 7.20 -15.65 -16.37
N PRO A 50 6.17 -14.84 -16.67
CA PRO A 50 5.33 -14.28 -15.63
C PRO A 50 4.83 -15.44 -14.75
N SER A 51 5.04 -15.34 -13.44
CA SER A 51 4.39 -16.29 -12.54
C SER A 51 2.89 -16.17 -12.81
N ASP A 52 2.20 -17.29 -13.01
CA ASP A 52 0.74 -17.30 -13.01
C ASP A 52 0.27 -16.49 -11.77
N GLY A 53 -0.41 -15.37 -12.03
CA GLY A 53 -0.27 -14.10 -11.30
C GLY A 53 -0.66 -14.10 -9.83
N VAL A 54 0.11 -13.35 -9.03
CA VAL A 54 -0.23 -12.87 -7.68
C VAL A 54 -1.03 -11.56 -7.84
N GLY A 55 -1.99 -11.56 -8.75
CA GLY A 55 -2.84 -10.40 -9.02
C GLY A 55 -4.25 -10.69 -8.54
N GLY A 56 -4.89 -9.71 -7.90
CA GLY A 56 -6.21 -9.85 -7.30
C GLY A 56 -6.80 -8.49 -6.95
N GLY A 57 -8.14 -8.42 -6.88
CA GLY A 57 -8.90 -7.19 -6.60
C GLY A 57 -9.48 -6.50 -7.85
N ASP A 58 -9.98 -5.27 -7.66
CA ASP A 58 -10.57 -4.40 -8.68
C ASP A 58 -10.21 -2.94 -8.35
N ALA A 59 -9.43 -2.28 -9.21
CA ALA A 59 -9.03 -0.89 -9.03
C ALA A 59 -10.22 0.04 -8.74
N ASP A 60 -11.39 -0.19 -9.34
CA ASP A 60 -12.55 0.67 -9.21
C ASP A 60 -13.36 0.44 -7.90
N GLU A 61 -13.07 -0.60 -7.10
CA GLU A 61 -13.89 -1.04 -5.94
C GLU A 61 -14.22 0.09 -4.97
N TYR A 62 -13.23 0.93 -4.62
CA TYR A 62 -13.42 2.03 -3.65
C TYR A 62 -13.57 3.40 -4.31
N SER A 63 -13.55 3.50 -5.64
CA SER A 63 -13.49 4.80 -6.35
C SER A 63 -14.71 5.69 -6.07
N GLU A 64 -15.90 5.10 -5.92
CA GLU A 64 -17.13 5.84 -5.58
C GLU A 64 -17.21 6.26 -4.11
N HIS A 65 -16.39 5.65 -3.26
CA HIS A 65 -16.34 5.87 -1.82
C HIS A 65 -15.16 6.75 -1.40
N TRP A 66 -14.19 6.95 -2.30
CA TRP A 66 -12.99 7.73 -2.01
C TRP A 66 -13.30 9.20 -1.75
N PHE A 67 -12.65 9.74 -0.72
CA PHE A 67 -12.55 11.16 -0.45
C PHE A 67 -11.21 11.46 0.24
N GLN A 68 -10.68 12.66 0.00
CA GLN A 68 -9.49 13.13 0.72
C GLN A 68 -9.85 13.48 2.17
N GLN A 69 -9.01 13.05 3.10
CA GLN A 69 -9.12 13.40 4.51
C GLN A 69 -9.09 14.93 4.72
N ALA A 70 -9.83 15.42 5.72
CA ALA A 70 -9.97 16.83 5.98
C ALA A 70 -8.78 17.44 6.74
N VAL A 71 -8.14 16.67 7.63
CA VAL A 71 -7.03 17.11 8.49
C VAL A 71 -6.00 16.00 8.68
N ASN A 72 -4.75 16.37 8.93
CA ASN A 72 -3.72 15.38 9.30
C ASN A 72 -4.17 14.57 10.54
N GLY A 73 -3.87 13.28 10.53
CA GLY A 73 -4.24 12.34 11.60
C GLY A 73 -5.61 11.66 11.41
N THR A 74 -6.38 11.98 10.37
CA THR A 74 -7.67 11.30 10.08
C THR A 74 -7.60 10.22 9.00
N CYS A 75 -6.40 9.73 8.63
CA CYS A 75 -6.26 8.72 7.57
C CYS A 75 -6.94 7.41 7.94
N VAL A 76 -6.80 6.97 9.20
CA VAL A 76 -7.49 5.78 9.73
C VAL A 76 -9.02 5.92 9.66
N PRO A 77 -9.68 6.93 10.25
CA PRO A 77 -11.14 7.04 10.16
C PRO A 77 -11.64 7.30 8.74
N ALA A 78 -10.85 7.92 7.86
CA ALA A 78 -11.19 8.06 6.44
C ALA A 78 -11.18 6.70 5.72
N SER A 79 -10.14 5.89 5.89
CA SER A 79 -10.06 4.55 5.31
C SER A 79 -11.13 3.60 5.88
N VAL A 80 -11.44 3.70 7.18
CA VAL A 80 -12.58 2.98 7.79
C VAL A 80 -13.90 3.38 7.12
N ALA A 81 -14.11 4.67 6.87
CA ALA A 81 -15.34 5.16 6.25
C ALA A 81 -15.56 4.57 4.86
N GLN A 82 -14.50 4.42 4.07
CA GLN A 82 -14.55 3.84 2.73
C GLN A 82 -14.92 2.35 2.79
N ILE A 83 -14.29 1.57 3.67
CA ILE A 83 -14.65 0.16 3.90
C ILE A 83 -16.11 0.04 4.34
N VAL A 84 -16.56 0.90 5.26
CA VAL A 84 -17.96 0.85 5.72
C VAL A 84 -18.93 1.23 4.61
N ALA A 85 -18.60 2.23 3.79
CA ALA A 85 -19.41 2.60 2.62
C ALA A 85 -19.59 1.40 1.68
N GLU A 86 -18.48 0.75 1.33
CA GLU A 86 -18.45 -0.43 0.46
C GLU A 86 -19.25 -1.59 1.07
N TYR A 87 -19.06 -1.93 2.34
CA TYR A 87 -19.74 -3.08 2.96
C TYR A 87 -21.22 -2.86 3.23
N THR A 88 -21.65 -1.61 3.40
CA THR A 88 -23.05 -1.27 3.75
C THR A 88 -23.86 -0.76 2.56
N GLY A 89 -23.20 -0.31 1.50
CA GLY A 89 -23.81 0.42 0.39
C GLY A 89 -24.33 1.81 0.79
N GLU A 90 -23.93 2.33 1.96
CA GLU A 90 -24.29 3.67 2.40
C GLU A 90 -23.44 4.73 1.68
N ASP A 91 -24.07 5.86 1.33
CA ASP A 91 -23.39 7.00 0.73
C ASP A 91 -22.63 7.79 1.81
N ILE A 92 -21.39 7.41 2.07
CA ILE A 92 -20.47 8.03 3.03
C ILE A 92 -19.37 8.76 2.27
N GLN A 93 -19.32 10.09 2.43
CA GLN A 93 -18.47 10.99 1.63
C GLN A 93 -17.52 11.85 2.51
N SER A 94 -17.32 11.44 3.76
CA SER A 94 -16.44 12.10 4.74
C SER A 94 -16.16 11.21 5.93
N GLU A 95 -15.05 11.41 6.62
CA GLU A 95 -14.67 10.68 7.83
C GLU A 95 -15.39 11.14 9.11
N ASP A 96 -16.19 12.21 9.06
CA ASP A 96 -16.72 12.94 10.23
C ASP A 96 -17.34 12.02 11.30
N ALA A 97 -18.19 11.07 10.89
CA ALA A 97 -18.82 10.13 11.81
C ALA A 97 -17.81 9.21 12.51
N PHE A 98 -16.78 8.77 11.79
CA PHE A 98 -15.74 7.89 12.30
C PHE A 98 -14.71 8.65 13.15
N VAL A 99 -14.46 9.92 12.85
CA VAL A 99 -13.71 10.82 13.73
C VAL A 99 -14.45 11.02 15.05
N GLU A 100 -15.77 11.26 15.02
CA GLU A 100 -16.60 11.37 16.24
C GLU A 100 -16.56 10.06 17.04
N MET A 101 -16.75 8.91 16.39
CA MET A 101 -16.64 7.60 17.04
C MET A 101 -15.24 7.35 17.65
N ALA A 102 -14.17 7.71 16.94
CA ALA A 102 -12.80 7.57 17.43
C ALA A 102 -12.55 8.47 18.65
N GLN A 103 -13.08 9.69 18.64
CA GLN A 103 -12.97 10.62 19.75
C GLN A 103 -13.76 10.17 20.97
N ASP A 104 -14.98 9.66 20.78
CA ASP A 104 -15.83 9.13 21.86
C ASP A 104 -15.22 7.89 22.52
N ASN A 105 -14.55 7.05 21.73
CA ASN A 105 -13.80 5.89 22.23
C ASN A 105 -12.42 6.27 22.83
N GLY A 106 -11.96 7.52 22.62
CA GLY A 106 -10.68 8.00 23.11
C GLY A 106 -9.46 7.39 22.38
N TYR A 107 -9.61 7.06 21.10
CA TYR A 107 -8.56 6.40 20.31
C TYR A 107 -7.47 7.35 19.80
N PHE A 108 -7.75 8.64 19.67
CA PHE A 108 -6.73 9.61 19.26
C PHE A 108 -5.59 9.69 20.27
N LEU A 109 -4.35 9.62 19.79
CA LEU A 109 -3.16 9.64 20.63
C LEU A 109 -3.06 10.98 21.38
N ASP A 110 -2.87 10.89 22.69
CA ASP A 110 -2.96 12.03 23.63
C ASP A 110 -4.30 12.80 23.61
N GLY A 111 -5.33 12.25 22.97
CA GLY A 111 -6.65 12.86 22.82
C GLY A 111 -6.74 13.92 21.71
N GLU A 112 -5.71 14.05 20.87
CA GLU A 112 -5.61 15.07 19.83
C GLU A 112 -5.69 14.42 18.44
N ILE A 113 -6.58 14.94 17.58
CA ILE A 113 -6.83 14.38 16.23
C ILE A 113 -5.55 14.35 15.39
N GLU A 114 -4.76 15.42 15.46
CA GLU A 114 -3.54 15.61 14.66
C GLU A 114 -2.45 14.55 14.93
N ASN A 115 -2.54 13.83 16.05
CA ASN A 115 -1.60 12.76 16.40
C ASN A 115 -1.99 11.39 15.83
N GLY A 116 -3.12 11.29 15.13
CA GLY A 116 -3.62 10.03 14.61
C GLY A 116 -4.13 9.08 15.70
N MET A 117 -4.40 7.85 15.28
CA MET A 117 -4.89 6.77 16.14
C MET A 117 -4.20 5.45 15.80
N PRO A 118 -4.04 4.54 16.77
CA PRO A 118 -3.35 3.28 16.54
C PRO A 118 -4.18 2.32 15.68
N ILE A 119 -3.49 1.45 14.94
CA ILE A 119 -4.10 0.56 13.94
C ILE A 119 -5.21 -0.34 14.49
N TYR A 120 -5.08 -0.84 15.73
CA TYR A 120 -6.11 -1.70 16.33
C TYR A 120 -7.47 -1.01 16.49
N ALA A 121 -7.46 0.31 16.59
CA ALA A 121 -8.69 1.06 16.73
C ALA A 121 -9.46 1.16 15.40
N ALA A 122 -8.81 0.94 14.25
CA ALA A 122 -9.50 0.79 12.97
C ALA A 122 -10.38 -0.47 12.97
N ALA A 123 -9.82 -1.61 13.40
CA ALA A 123 -10.56 -2.87 13.52
C ALA A 123 -11.74 -2.75 14.51
N ASP A 124 -11.55 -2.07 15.65
CA ASP A 124 -12.63 -1.79 16.60
C ASP A 124 -13.73 -0.91 15.98
N LEU A 125 -13.38 0.09 15.16
CA LEU A 125 -14.36 0.94 14.47
C LEU A 125 -15.14 0.16 13.42
N LEU A 126 -14.48 -0.71 12.64
CA LEU A 126 -15.12 -1.60 11.69
C LEU A 126 -16.09 -2.56 12.41
N GLU A 127 -15.67 -3.18 13.52
CA GLU A 127 -16.52 -4.09 14.31
C GLU A 127 -17.75 -3.37 14.88
N GLN A 128 -17.59 -2.14 15.36
CA GLN A 128 -18.71 -1.30 15.82
C GLN A 128 -19.74 -1.02 14.72
N ASN A 129 -19.32 -1.04 13.46
CA ASN A 129 -20.18 -0.91 12.28
C ASN A 129 -20.64 -2.26 11.70
N GLY A 130 -20.33 -3.37 12.39
CA GLY A 130 -20.79 -4.70 12.01
C GLY A 130 -19.91 -5.40 10.98
N ILE A 131 -18.66 -4.94 10.80
CA ILE A 131 -17.66 -5.52 9.90
C ILE A 131 -16.49 -6.00 10.77
N PRO A 132 -16.53 -7.23 11.31
CA PRO A 132 -15.39 -7.77 12.04
C PRO A 132 -14.14 -7.77 11.15
N ALA A 133 -13.02 -7.35 11.71
CA ALA A 133 -11.75 -7.31 11.02
C ALA A 133 -10.60 -7.66 11.96
N THR A 134 -9.54 -8.24 11.39
CA THR A 134 -8.38 -8.72 12.13
C THR A 134 -7.15 -7.92 11.75
N VAL A 135 -6.42 -7.42 12.75
CA VAL A 135 -5.09 -6.83 12.56
C VAL A 135 -4.06 -7.96 12.49
N GLU A 136 -3.27 -7.99 11.44
CA GLU A 136 -2.22 -8.97 11.24
C GLU A 136 -1.02 -8.39 10.47
N THR A 137 0.02 -9.21 10.32
CA THR A 137 1.16 -8.93 9.44
C THR A 137 1.14 -9.96 8.32
N GLY A 138 1.36 -9.55 7.08
CA GLY A 138 1.19 -10.42 5.92
C GLY A 138 2.37 -10.45 4.96
N THR A 139 2.10 -11.06 3.81
CA THR A 139 2.94 -11.09 2.61
C THR A 139 2.12 -10.65 1.39
N MET A 140 2.77 -10.39 0.25
CA MET A 140 2.06 -10.12 -1.00
C MET A 140 1.07 -11.24 -1.39
N ASP A 141 1.42 -12.50 -1.10
CA ASP A 141 0.52 -13.64 -1.34
C ASP A 141 -0.72 -13.60 -0.43
N ASP A 142 -0.56 -13.16 0.82
CA ASP A 142 -1.69 -13.00 1.76
C ASP A 142 -2.62 -11.85 1.33
N LEU A 143 -2.04 -10.74 0.85
CA LEU A 143 -2.82 -9.62 0.28
C LEU A 143 -3.60 -10.06 -0.96
N ALA A 144 -2.93 -10.70 -1.92
CA ALA A 144 -3.58 -11.19 -3.14
C ALA A 144 -4.70 -12.17 -2.80
N THR A 145 -4.48 -13.06 -1.82
CA THR A 145 -5.51 -14.00 -1.35
C THR A 145 -6.71 -13.26 -0.76
N ALA A 146 -6.50 -12.23 0.09
CA ALA A 146 -7.59 -11.47 0.68
C ALA A 146 -8.41 -10.71 -0.38
N LEU A 147 -7.72 -10.08 -1.35
CA LEU A 147 -8.36 -9.37 -2.46
C LEU A 147 -9.13 -10.31 -3.39
N ASP A 148 -8.58 -11.48 -3.73
CA ASP A 148 -9.27 -12.51 -4.53
C ASP A 148 -10.52 -13.07 -3.82
N GLU A 149 -10.49 -13.12 -2.50
CA GLU A 149 -11.63 -13.50 -1.68
C GLU A 149 -12.66 -12.37 -1.53
N GLY A 150 -12.40 -11.17 -2.08
CA GLY A 150 -13.28 -10.00 -2.01
C GLY A 150 -13.35 -9.38 -0.61
N ARG A 151 -12.33 -9.60 0.23
CA ARG A 151 -12.25 -9.05 1.58
C ARG A 151 -11.61 -7.67 1.54
N GLY A 152 -12.23 -6.69 2.18
CA GLY A 152 -11.66 -5.35 2.30
C GLY A 152 -10.39 -5.38 3.14
N VAL A 153 -9.34 -4.71 2.65
CA VAL A 153 -8.02 -4.65 3.30
C VAL A 153 -7.58 -3.21 3.48
N MET A 154 -7.27 -2.84 4.73
CA MET A 154 -6.56 -1.61 5.04
C MET A 154 -5.10 -1.91 5.33
N LEU A 155 -4.21 -1.00 4.95
CA LEU A 155 -2.78 -1.13 5.15
C LEU A 155 -2.26 0.01 6.02
N TYR A 156 -1.19 -0.28 6.74
CA TYR A 156 -0.34 0.75 7.32
C TYR A 156 0.92 0.84 6.46
N VAL A 157 1.32 2.05 6.06
CA VAL A 157 2.42 2.27 5.11
C VAL A 157 3.22 3.51 5.53
N ASP A 158 4.49 3.55 5.16
CA ASP A 158 5.22 4.81 5.08
C ASP A 158 4.77 5.55 3.81
N SER A 159 4.14 6.70 3.99
CA SER A 159 3.64 7.49 2.86
C SER A 159 4.74 8.21 2.07
N GLY A 160 5.89 8.47 2.70
CA GLY A 160 7.03 9.17 2.08
C GLY A 160 7.58 8.44 0.86
N GLU A 161 7.60 7.10 0.94
CA GLU A 161 8.14 6.20 -0.08
C GLU A 161 7.52 6.38 -1.47
N TYR A 162 6.24 6.76 -1.57
CA TYR A 162 5.56 6.95 -2.86
C TYR A 162 4.97 8.35 -3.06
N TRP A 163 4.81 9.17 -2.02
CA TRP A 163 4.39 10.58 -2.18
C TRP A 163 5.54 11.50 -2.61
N ASP A 164 6.73 11.34 -2.01
CA ASP A 164 7.95 12.09 -2.35
C ASP A 164 9.21 11.27 -2.04
N PRO A 165 9.49 10.18 -2.82
CA PRO A 165 10.59 9.27 -2.53
C PRO A 165 11.96 9.96 -2.47
N GLU A 166 12.16 11.04 -3.25
CA GLU A 166 13.40 11.81 -3.19
C GLU A 166 13.57 12.52 -1.84
N GLN A 167 12.47 12.96 -1.22
CA GLN A 167 12.47 13.58 0.09
C GLN A 167 12.64 12.54 1.20
N GLU A 168 12.03 11.37 1.08
CA GLU A 168 12.18 10.29 2.05
C GLU A 168 13.64 9.82 2.13
N GLU A 169 14.29 9.56 0.98
CA GLU A 169 15.72 9.18 0.92
C GLU A 169 16.61 10.23 1.65
N ARG A 170 16.26 11.51 1.56
CA ARG A 170 16.98 12.58 2.26
C ARG A 170 16.74 12.56 3.76
N ASP A 171 15.51 12.31 4.19
CA ASP A 171 15.17 12.28 5.61
C ASP A 171 15.75 11.04 6.28
N GLU A 172 15.65 9.86 5.68
CA GLU A 172 16.35 8.64 6.07
C GLU A 172 17.86 8.83 6.21
N ALA A 173 18.51 9.42 5.19
CA ALA A 173 19.95 9.69 5.22
C ALA A 173 20.38 10.63 6.36
N THR A 174 19.43 11.37 6.94
CA THR A 174 19.64 12.22 8.12
C THR A 174 19.07 11.65 9.42
N GLY A 175 18.48 10.46 9.38
CA GLY A 175 17.85 9.77 10.51
C GLY A 175 16.52 10.40 10.94
N ARG A 176 15.75 10.95 10.00
CA ARG A 176 14.40 11.50 10.18
C ARG A 176 13.31 10.68 9.47
N ASP A 177 13.64 9.43 9.23
CA ASP A 177 12.70 8.38 8.85
C ASP A 177 11.52 8.34 9.86
N GLN A 178 10.31 8.40 9.33
CA GLN A 178 9.05 8.36 10.08
C GLN A 178 8.48 6.95 10.19
N GLY A 179 8.92 6.04 9.31
CA GLY A 179 8.38 4.71 9.08
C GLY A 179 6.89 4.76 8.76
N GLY A 180 6.19 3.66 9.05
CA GLY A 180 4.74 3.60 8.94
C GLY A 180 4.04 4.77 9.66
N ASP A 181 3.43 5.67 8.89
CA ASP A 181 2.78 6.90 9.37
C ASP A 181 1.37 7.09 8.81
N HIS A 182 0.97 6.26 7.83
CA HIS A 182 -0.23 6.46 7.06
C HIS A 182 -1.07 5.20 6.89
N CYS A 183 -2.38 5.37 6.67
CA CYS A 183 -3.33 4.28 6.52
C CYS A 183 -4.19 4.45 5.26
N VAL A 184 -4.19 3.42 4.42
CA VAL A 184 -4.85 3.40 3.10
C VAL A 184 -5.72 2.14 2.95
N VAL A 185 -6.58 2.11 1.93
CA VAL A 185 -7.24 0.87 1.47
C VAL A 185 -6.56 0.42 0.18
N ILE A 186 -6.25 -0.87 0.06
CA ILE A 186 -5.75 -1.45 -1.21
C ILE A 186 -6.94 -2.06 -1.97
N SER A 187 -7.04 -1.76 -3.27
CA SER A 187 -8.14 -2.23 -4.12
C SER A 187 -7.72 -3.27 -5.15
N GLU A 188 -6.49 -3.20 -5.66
CA GLU A 188 -5.98 -4.18 -6.63
C GLU A 188 -4.46 -4.33 -6.59
N ILE A 189 -3.97 -5.54 -6.85
CA ILE A 189 -2.58 -5.84 -7.20
C ILE A 189 -2.55 -6.22 -8.68
N ASP A 190 -1.96 -5.38 -9.53
CA ASP A 190 -1.81 -5.61 -10.97
C ASP A 190 -0.36 -5.98 -11.29
N THR A 191 -0.07 -7.28 -11.26
CA THR A 191 1.27 -7.81 -11.54
C THR A 191 1.67 -7.69 -13.01
N ASP A 192 0.71 -7.56 -13.93
CA ASP A 192 0.99 -7.39 -15.35
C ASP A 192 1.52 -5.99 -15.64
N LYS A 193 0.99 -4.98 -14.94
CA LYS A 193 1.45 -3.60 -15.00
C LYS A 193 2.58 -3.29 -14.01
N GLY A 194 2.71 -4.09 -12.97
CA GLY A 194 3.72 -3.92 -11.92
C GLY A 194 3.36 -2.83 -10.91
N VAL A 195 2.06 -2.68 -10.61
CA VAL A 195 1.55 -1.66 -9.68
C VAL A 195 0.52 -2.24 -8.71
N VAL A 196 0.29 -1.56 -7.60
CA VAL A 196 -0.94 -1.67 -6.81
C VAL A 196 -1.82 -0.45 -7.04
N TYR A 197 -3.12 -0.62 -6.82
CA TYR A 197 -4.07 0.48 -6.76
C TYR A 197 -4.49 0.71 -5.31
N LEU A 198 -4.32 1.95 -4.85
CA LEU A 198 -4.69 2.38 -3.50
C LEU A 198 -5.84 3.38 -3.56
N SER A 199 -6.68 3.31 -2.54
CA SER A 199 -7.60 4.37 -2.15
C SER A 199 -6.96 5.12 -0.98
N ASP A 200 -6.24 6.19 -1.32
CA ASP A 200 -5.38 6.92 -0.39
C ASP A 200 -6.06 8.22 0.08
N PRO A 201 -6.51 8.33 1.35
CA PRO A 201 -7.17 9.53 1.81
C PRO A 201 -6.20 10.71 2.09
N GLY A 202 -4.89 10.46 2.17
CA GLY A 202 -3.88 11.48 2.50
C GLY A 202 -3.47 12.35 1.31
N HIS A 203 -3.64 11.85 0.09
CA HIS A 203 -3.22 12.54 -1.13
C HIS A 203 -4.41 13.07 -1.94
N PRO A 204 -4.37 14.29 -2.53
CA PRO A 204 -5.49 14.84 -3.32
C PRO A 204 -5.80 14.06 -4.61
N ASP A 205 -4.83 13.28 -5.11
CA ASP A 205 -4.97 12.37 -6.25
C ASP A 205 -4.99 10.90 -5.78
N GLY A 206 -5.63 10.64 -4.65
CA GLY A 206 -5.64 9.33 -3.98
C GLY A 206 -6.70 8.34 -4.47
N ASP A 207 -7.65 8.76 -5.31
CA ASP A 207 -8.61 7.87 -5.98
C ASP A 207 -7.87 7.04 -7.05
N ARG A 208 -7.82 5.72 -6.86
CA ARG A 208 -7.08 4.78 -7.74
C ARG A 208 -5.63 5.19 -7.94
N MET A 209 -4.96 5.55 -6.84
CA MET A 209 -3.56 5.89 -6.89
C MET A 209 -2.76 4.65 -7.32
N GLU A 210 -2.08 4.78 -8.45
CA GLU A 210 -1.15 3.77 -8.95
C GLU A 210 0.19 3.91 -8.23
N VAL A 211 0.60 2.88 -7.50
CA VAL A 211 1.91 2.82 -6.84
C VAL A 211 2.70 1.64 -7.41
N PRO A 212 3.94 1.85 -7.91
CA PRO A 212 4.85 0.77 -8.31
C PRO A 212 4.99 -0.28 -7.21
N LEU A 213 5.05 -1.57 -7.60
CA LEU A 213 5.14 -2.66 -6.62
C LEU A 213 6.36 -2.57 -5.70
N ASP A 214 7.51 -2.11 -6.22
CA ASP A 214 8.73 -1.95 -5.44
C ASP A 214 8.59 -0.83 -4.38
N GLU A 215 8.05 0.33 -4.77
CA GLU A 215 7.76 1.42 -3.83
C GLU A 215 6.72 1.00 -2.78
N PHE A 216 5.71 0.23 -3.19
CA PHE A 216 4.69 -0.29 -2.28
C PHE A 216 5.27 -1.30 -1.27
N GLU A 217 6.07 -2.26 -1.73
CA GLU A 217 6.68 -3.27 -0.86
C GLU A 217 7.66 -2.65 0.15
N GLU A 218 8.36 -1.58 -0.24
CA GLU A 218 9.21 -0.78 0.67
C GLU A 218 8.34 -0.06 1.71
N ALA A 219 7.36 0.74 1.27
CA ALA A 219 6.41 1.47 2.12
C ALA A 219 5.68 0.58 3.14
N TRP A 220 5.23 -0.59 2.71
CA TRP A 220 4.53 -1.54 3.58
C TRP A 220 5.50 -2.30 4.50
N GLY A 221 6.72 -2.58 4.01
CA GLY A 221 7.79 -3.22 4.77
C GLY A 221 8.28 -2.36 5.95
N GLU A 222 8.44 -1.06 5.73
CA GLU A 222 8.74 -0.02 6.73
C GLU A 222 7.68 0.01 7.86
N ALA A 223 6.44 -0.39 7.53
CA ALA A 223 5.31 -0.50 8.45
C ALA A 223 5.11 -1.93 9.01
N ASP A 224 6.17 -2.74 9.06
CA ASP A 224 6.17 -4.14 9.54
C ASP A 224 5.19 -5.07 8.77
N ASN A 225 4.86 -4.73 7.52
CA ASN A 225 3.83 -5.40 6.71
C ASN A 225 2.48 -5.49 7.42
N THR A 226 2.11 -4.44 8.16
CA THR A 226 0.87 -4.41 8.95
C THR A 226 -0.34 -4.21 8.04
N MET A 227 -1.37 -5.05 8.24
CA MET A 227 -2.64 -5.00 7.52
C MET A 227 -3.82 -5.26 8.44
N ILE A 228 -4.99 -4.76 8.06
CA ILE A 228 -6.28 -5.06 8.68
C ILE A 228 -7.14 -5.70 7.60
N VAL A 229 -7.58 -6.93 7.84
CA VAL A 229 -8.39 -7.68 6.88
C VAL A 229 -9.78 -7.87 7.46
N CYS A 230 -10.80 -7.48 6.70
CA CYS A 230 -12.18 -7.80 7.05
C CYS A 230 -12.37 -9.33 7.03
N ASP A 231 -13.03 -9.87 8.04
CA ASP A 231 -13.12 -11.33 8.22
C ASP A 231 -13.93 -12.01 7.09
N GLU A 232 -14.88 -11.29 6.49
CA GLU A 232 -15.79 -11.76 5.44
C GLU A 232 -15.72 -10.84 4.21
N PRO A 233 -16.04 -11.34 3.00
CA PRO A 233 -16.08 -10.52 1.80
C PRO A 233 -17.10 -9.38 1.89
N SER A 234 -16.84 -8.29 1.15
CA SER A 234 -17.85 -7.25 0.94
C SER A 234 -19.06 -7.86 0.22
N PRO A 235 -20.30 -7.58 0.67
CA PRO A 235 -21.50 -7.93 -0.08
C PRO A 235 -21.58 -7.26 -1.46
N ASN A 236 -20.81 -6.20 -1.70
CA ASN A 236 -20.77 -5.42 -2.93
C ASN A 236 -19.48 -5.64 -3.76
N ALA A 237 -18.58 -6.54 -3.33
CA ALA A 237 -17.37 -6.88 -4.07
C ALA A 237 -17.69 -7.29 -5.53
N GLY A 238 -17.00 -6.67 -6.49
CA GLY A 238 -17.20 -6.92 -7.93
C GLY A 238 -18.57 -6.47 -8.48
N VAL A 239 -19.32 -5.66 -7.74
CA VAL A 239 -20.56 -5.03 -8.21
C VAL A 239 -20.24 -3.63 -8.72
N SER A 240 -19.70 -3.54 -9.94
CA SER A 240 -19.62 -2.25 -10.63
C SER A 240 -21.03 -1.75 -10.96
N VAL A 241 -21.43 -0.58 -10.44
CA VAL A 241 -22.76 0.03 -10.67
C VAL A 241 -22.99 0.52 -12.11
N ASP A 242 -21.98 0.40 -12.97
CA ASP A 242 -22.01 0.74 -14.40
C ASP A 242 -22.64 -0.33 -15.31
N ASP A 243 -23.28 -1.38 -14.76
CA ASP A 243 -24.14 -2.28 -15.53
C ASP A 243 -25.62 -1.79 -15.56
N PRO A 244 -26.07 -1.09 -16.62
CA PRO A 244 -27.45 -0.62 -16.74
C PRO A 244 -28.48 -1.74 -16.92
N THR A 245 -28.05 -3.01 -16.93
CA THR A 245 -28.94 -4.18 -16.98
C THR A 245 -29.09 -4.90 -15.64
N ARG A 246 -28.34 -4.50 -14.61
CA ARG A 246 -28.40 -5.13 -13.29
C ARG A 246 -29.58 -4.56 -12.49
N ASP A 247 -30.72 -5.26 -12.56
CA ASP A 247 -31.84 -5.03 -11.65
C ASP A 247 -31.66 -5.99 -10.46
N PRO A 248 -31.23 -5.50 -9.27
CA PRO A 248 -30.99 -6.35 -8.11
C PRO A 248 -32.24 -7.09 -7.62
N LEU A 249 -33.43 -6.75 -8.09
CA LEU A 249 -34.67 -7.47 -7.80
C LEU A 249 -34.94 -8.66 -8.75
N LEU A 250 -34.15 -8.83 -9.81
CA LEU A 250 -34.37 -9.86 -10.84
C LEU A 250 -33.27 -10.95 -10.89
N ASP A 251 -32.07 -10.69 -10.36
CA ASP A 251 -30.98 -11.68 -10.36
C ASP A 251 -31.14 -12.77 -9.27
N ASP A 252 -31.86 -12.49 -8.18
CA ASP A 252 -32.17 -13.49 -7.13
C ASP A 252 -33.30 -14.47 -7.49
N LEU A 253 -33.80 -14.42 -8.74
CA LEU A 253 -34.85 -15.30 -9.23
C LEU A 253 -34.31 -16.38 -10.18
N ASP A 254 -33.06 -16.81 -10.00
CA ASP A 254 -32.62 -18.08 -10.54
C ASP A 254 -33.12 -19.24 -9.66
N ALA A 255 -34.07 -19.97 -10.25
CA ALA A 255 -34.79 -21.05 -9.63
C ALA A 255 -33.93 -22.33 -9.54
N ASP A 256 -33.08 -22.48 -8.52
CA ASP A 256 -32.93 -23.80 -7.85
C ASP A 256 -32.23 -23.83 -6.48
N GLU A 257 -31.61 -22.78 -5.92
CA GLU A 257 -31.04 -22.88 -4.56
C GLU A 257 -31.26 -21.60 -3.76
N THR A 258 -32.01 -21.70 -2.64
CA THR A 258 -32.16 -20.61 -1.68
C THR A 258 -31.09 -20.69 -0.58
N PRO A 259 -30.08 -19.82 -0.62
CA PRO A 259 -29.59 -19.10 0.55
C PRO A 259 -29.80 -17.60 0.30
N GLY A 260 -30.29 -16.75 1.19
CA GLY A 260 -30.74 -16.87 2.56
C GLY A 260 -31.45 -15.56 2.90
N LEU A 261 -32.70 -15.39 2.42
CA LEU A 261 -33.57 -14.27 2.83
C LEU A 261 -33.75 -14.22 4.36
N SER A 262 -33.50 -15.33 5.06
CA SER A 262 -33.44 -15.38 6.52
C SER A 262 -32.32 -14.52 7.11
N ASN A 263 -31.15 -14.45 6.45
CA ASN A 263 -29.99 -13.72 6.99
C ASN A 263 -30.20 -12.20 6.87
N VAL A 264 -30.78 -11.76 5.75
CA VAL A 264 -31.16 -10.36 5.52
C VAL A 264 -32.27 -9.92 6.49
N ILE A 265 -33.25 -10.80 6.74
CA ILE A 265 -34.32 -10.53 7.69
C ILE A 265 -33.80 -10.55 9.14
N ASP A 266 -32.91 -11.47 9.52
CA ASP A 266 -32.28 -11.49 10.85
C ASP A 266 -31.49 -10.20 11.08
N TRP A 267 -30.67 -9.77 10.10
CA TRP A 267 -29.92 -8.51 10.13
C TRP A 267 -30.84 -7.30 10.33
N LEU A 268 -31.98 -7.24 9.61
CA LEU A 268 -32.99 -6.18 9.76
C LEU A 268 -33.72 -6.21 11.11
N THR A 269 -33.90 -7.38 11.72
CA THR A 269 -34.69 -7.51 12.96
C THR A 269 -33.87 -7.41 14.25
N ASP A 270 -32.57 -7.73 14.23
CA ASP A 270 -31.70 -7.62 15.42
C ASP A 270 -31.20 -6.19 15.67
N ARG A 271 -31.39 -5.26 14.71
CA ARG A 271 -30.98 -3.84 14.81
C ARG A 271 -32.17 -2.86 14.74
N PRO A 272 -33.05 -2.81 15.77
CA PRO A 272 -34.31 -2.05 15.72
C PRO A 272 -34.19 -0.52 15.68
N TRP A 273 -32.97 0.04 15.67
CA TRP A 273 -32.72 1.48 15.61
C TRP A 273 -32.46 2.02 14.20
N ASN A 274 -32.28 1.14 13.19
CA ASN A 274 -32.08 1.53 11.79
C ASN A 274 -33.39 1.67 11.00
N LEU A 275 -34.37 2.40 11.54
CA LEU A 275 -35.56 2.80 10.78
C LEU A 275 -35.80 4.30 10.91
N LEU A 276 -35.26 5.08 9.96
CA LEU A 276 -35.83 6.37 9.63
C LEU A 276 -37.17 6.15 8.92
N PRO A 277 -38.23 6.91 9.26
CA PRO A 277 -39.54 6.71 8.66
C PRO A 277 -39.52 7.16 7.19
N VAL A 278 -39.74 6.23 6.27
CA VAL A 278 -40.09 6.53 4.88
C VAL A 278 -41.40 7.32 4.88
N VAL A 279 -41.31 8.63 4.64
CA VAL A 279 -42.49 9.45 4.37
C VAL A 279 -42.89 9.24 2.91
N ILE A 280 -43.83 8.32 2.68
CA ILE A 280 -44.52 8.21 1.39
C ILE A 280 -45.51 9.38 1.29
N GLY A 281 -45.03 10.52 0.81
CA GLY A 281 -45.85 11.68 0.46
C GLY A 281 -46.58 11.44 -0.86
N GLY A 282 -47.81 10.93 -0.78
CA GLY A 282 -48.69 10.74 -1.93
C GLY A 282 -49.45 12.00 -2.36
N LYS A 283 -49.36 12.27 -3.68
CA LYS A 283 -50.21 13.10 -4.57
C LYS A 283 -50.23 14.62 -4.41
#